data_AF-E6Q4I0-F1
#
_entry.id   AF-E6Q4I0-F1
#
_cell.length_a   1.000
_cell.length_b   1.000
_cell.length_c   1.000
_cell.angle_alpha   90.00
_cell.angle_beta   90.00
_cell.angle_gamma   90.00
#
_symmetry.space_group_name_H-M   'P 1'
#
loop_
_entity.id
_entity.type
_entity.pdbx_description
1 polymer ?
#
loop_
_entity_poly.entity_id
_entity_poly.type
_entity_poly.pdbx_seq_one_letter_code
_entity_poly.pdbx_strand_id
1 'polypeptide(L)'
;MAAHRHQSSLRGVRATPKSKPEGYPSYGPMNRRYVGMPGHIHEVVEIEGKRLAKVGFDDRKIVYYLLDDLELDESAQRGTFHDREGSGAAGAE
;
A
#
# COMPACT_ATOMS: atom_id res chain seq x y z
N MET A 1 18.62 4.77 -20.09
CA MET A 1 18.79 4.14 -18.76
C MET A 1 17.59 4.55 -17.91
N ALA A 2 16.59 3.69 -17.76
CA ALA A 2 15.43 3.98 -16.92
C ALA A 2 15.87 3.85 -15.46
N ALA A 3 16.13 4.98 -14.81
CA ALA A 3 16.37 5.02 -13.38
C ALA A 3 15.06 4.63 -12.69
N HIS A 4 14.94 3.37 -12.27
CA HIS A 4 13.92 2.95 -11.32
C HIS A 4 14.22 3.65 -9.99
N ARG A 5 13.84 4.92 -9.89
CA ARG A 5 14.00 5.73 -8.69
C ARG A 5 12.93 5.26 -7.71
N HIS A 6 13.26 4.25 -6.90
CA HIS A 6 12.41 3.81 -5.79
C HIS A 6 12.14 5.05 -4.93
N GLN A 7 10.93 5.62 -5.01
CA GLN A 7 10.50 6.66 -4.08
C GLN A 7 10.14 5.97 -2.76
N SER A 8 11.17 5.65 -1.99
CA SER A 8 11.09 4.92 -0.71
C SER A 8 10.39 5.71 0.41
N SER A 9 10.12 7.01 0.23
CA SER A 9 9.56 7.87 1.27
C SER A 9 8.20 7.41 1.79
N LEU A 10 7.41 6.74 0.94
CA LEU A 10 6.07 6.28 1.28
C LEU A 10 6.03 4.84 1.78
N ARG A 11 7.17 4.14 1.82
CA ARG A 11 7.20 2.75 2.30
C ARG A 11 6.82 2.69 3.78
N GLY A 12 5.89 1.80 4.10
CA GLY A 12 5.34 1.60 5.43
C GLY A 12 4.28 2.61 5.85
N VAL A 13 3.93 3.58 4.99
CA VAL A 13 2.80 4.49 5.24
C VAL A 13 1.51 3.68 5.17
N ARG A 14 0.62 3.91 6.14
CA ARG A 14 -0.72 3.33 6.12
C ARG A 14 -1.48 3.90 4.94
N ALA A 15 -2.00 3.02 4.10
CA ALA A 15 -2.79 3.38 2.94
C ALA A 15 -4.12 2.65 2.96
N THR A 16 -5.20 3.41 2.85
CA THR A 16 -6.55 2.88 2.73
C THR A 16 -7.04 3.17 1.30
N PRO A 17 -7.35 2.15 0.49
CA PRO A 17 -7.91 2.37 -0.83
C PRO A 17 -9.29 2.99 -0.72
N LYS A 18 -9.48 4.14 -1.36
CA LYS A 18 -10.80 4.78 -1.47
C LYS A 18 -11.72 3.95 -2.34
N SER A 19 -13.03 4.17 -2.19
CA SER A 19 -14.03 3.63 -3.10
C SER A 19 -13.71 4.06 -4.53
N LYS A 20 -13.88 3.13 -5.47
CA LYS A 20 -13.52 3.23 -6.89
C LYS A 20 -13.75 4.67 -7.42
N PRO A 21 -12.74 5.33 -8.04
CA PRO A 21 -13.01 6.54 -8.81
C PRO A 21 -13.93 6.18 -9.98
N GLU A 22 -15.04 6.92 -10.14
CA GLU A 22 -15.91 6.77 -11.30
C GLU A 22 -15.08 6.86 -12.59
N GLY A 23 -15.26 5.88 -13.48
CA GLY A 23 -14.60 5.89 -14.80
C GLY A 23 -13.28 5.10 -14.96
N TYR A 24 -12.75 4.41 -13.94
CA TYR A 24 -11.56 3.56 -14.12
C TYR A 24 -11.90 2.08 -14.40
N PRO A 25 -11.72 1.57 -15.64
CA PRO A 25 -12.00 0.18 -16.00
C PRO A 25 -10.93 -0.80 -15.50
N SER A 26 -9.73 -0.33 -15.17
CA SER A 26 -8.59 -1.17 -14.74
C SER A 26 -8.69 -1.66 -13.28
N TYR A 27 -9.71 -1.27 -12.53
CA TYR A 27 -9.95 -1.80 -11.18
C TYR A 27 -10.49 -3.23 -11.26
N GLY A 28 -9.58 -4.19 -11.13
CA GLY A 28 -9.91 -5.61 -11.12
C GLY A 28 -10.77 -6.02 -9.91
N PRO A 29 -11.30 -7.25 -9.90
CA PRO A 29 -12.07 -7.79 -8.77
C PRO A 29 -11.30 -7.76 -7.44
N MET A 30 -9.97 -7.96 -7.48
CA MET A 30 -9.12 -7.93 -6.28
C MET A 30 -9.07 -6.54 -5.64
N ASN A 31 -8.99 -5.47 -6.45
CA ASN A 31 -8.99 -4.11 -5.92
C ASN A 31 -10.27 -3.81 -5.13
N ARG A 32 -11.42 -4.29 -5.62
CA ARG A 32 -12.71 -4.12 -4.94
C ARG A 32 -12.78 -4.81 -3.58
N ARG A 33 -12.08 -5.93 -3.41
CA ARG A 33 -12.10 -6.70 -2.16
C ARG A 33 -11.50 -5.95 -0.98
N TYR A 34 -10.50 -5.12 -1.22
CA TYR A 34 -9.77 -4.42 -0.15
C TYR A 34 -10.08 -2.91 -0.08
N VAL A 35 -11.10 -2.44 -0.80
CA VAL A 35 -11.60 -1.07 -0.66
C VAL A 35 -12.01 -0.82 0.79
N GLY A 36 -11.57 0.31 1.36
CA GLY A 36 -11.83 0.67 2.76
C GLY A 36 -11.05 -0.16 3.79
N MET A 37 -10.31 -1.19 3.36
CA MET A 37 -9.46 -1.96 4.25
C MET A 37 -8.09 -1.27 4.38
N PRO A 38 -7.58 -1.09 5.61
CA PRO A 38 -6.26 -0.51 5.79
C PRO A 38 -5.18 -1.51 5.36
N GLY A 39 -4.22 -1.03 4.57
CA GLY A 39 -2.99 -1.72 4.24
C GLY A 39 -1.78 -0.81 4.46
N HIS A 40 -0.62 -1.25 4.02
CA HIS A 40 0.61 -0.46 4.07
C HIS A 40 1.29 -0.43 2.72
N ILE A 41 1.80 0.75 2.33
CA ILE A 41 2.56 0.87 1.09
C ILE A 41 3.84 0.06 1.21
N HIS A 42 3.97 -0.95 0.38
CA HIS A 42 5.20 -1.71 0.24
C HIS A 42 6.21 -0.97 -0.64
N GLU A 43 5.73 -0.39 -1.74
CA GLU A 43 6.52 0.32 -2.74
C GLU A 43 5.63 1.19 -3.61
N VAL A 44 6.16 2.30 -4.14
CA VAL A 44 5.52 3.09 -5.19
C VAL A 44 6.34 2.99 -6.47
N VAL A 45 5.68 2.69 -7.57
CA VAL A 45 6.26 2.59 -8.91
C VAL A 45 5.57 3.57 -9.85
N GLU A 46 6.31 4.10 -10.83
CA GLU A 46 5.74 4.94 -11.88
C GLU A 46 5.69 4.14 -13.19
N ILE A 47 4.50 4.06 -13.79
CA ILE A 47 4.24 3.35 -15.05
C ILE A 47 3.46 4.30 -15.96
N GLU A 48 4.00 4.59 -17.14
CA GLU A 48 3.38 5.49 -18.14
C GLU A 48 2.99 6.87 -17.55
N GLY A 49 3.82 7.42 -16.67
CA GLY A 49 3.57 8.70 -15.98
C GLY A 49 2.54 8.64 -14.86
N LYS A 50 2.03 7.45 -14.51
CA LYS A 50 1.11 7.23 -13.39
C LYS A 50 1.83 6.57 -12.23
N ARG A 51 1.63 7.11 -11.02
CA ARG A 51 2.19 6.53 -9.78
C ARG A 51 1.22 5.48 -9.22
N LEU A 52 1.70 4.25 -9.14
CA LEU A 52 1.01 3.11 -8.57
C LEU A 52 1.68 2.71 -7.26
N ALA A 53 0.90 2.54 -6.21
CA ALA A 53 1.35 2.03 -4.93
C ALA A 53 1.00 0.54 -4.81
N LYS A 54 2.01 -0.26 -4.48
CA LYS A 54 1.88 -1.65 -4.04
C LYS A 54 1.45 -1.62 -2.59
N VAL A 55 0.18 -1.91 -2.30
CA VAL A 55 -0.34 -1.96 -0.94
C VAL A 55 -0.36 -3.40 -0.47
N GLY A 56 0.38 -3.68 0.61
CA GLY A 56 0.37 -4.96 1.31
C GLY A 56 -0.71 -4.98 2.38
N PHE A 57 -1.51 -6.04 2.40
CA PHE A 57 -2.55 -6.30 3.39
C PHE A 57 -2.11 -7.41 4.36
N ASP A 58 -2.84 -7.54 5.45
CA ASP A 58 -2.51 -8.48 6.54
C ASP A 58 -2.53 -9.95 6.09
N ASP A 59 -3.33 -10.28 5.08
CA ASP A 59 -3.38 -11.61 4.46
C ASP A 59 -2.20 -11.87 3.49
N ARG A 60 -1.12 -11.08 3.60
CA ARG A 60 0.11 -11.17 2.79
C ARG A 60 -0.15 -10.96 1.28
N LYS A 61 -1.31 -10.40 0.92
CA LYS A 61 -1.63 -10.02 -0.45
C LYS A 61 -1.13 -8.62 -0.73
N ILE A 62 -0.59 -8.46 -1.94
CA ILE A 62 -0.16 -7.17 -2.46
C ILE A 62 -1.09 -6.82 -3.62
N VAL A 63 -1.73 -5.66 -3.53
CA VAL A 63 -2.62 -5.14 -4.58
C VAL A 63 -2.13 -3.77 -5.00
N TYR A 64 -2.24 -3.49 -6.29
CA TYR A 64 -1.78 -2.25 -6.90
C TYR A 64 -2.93 -1.25 -6.96
N TYR A 65 -2.73 -0.06 -6.41
CA TYR A 65 -3.67 1.06 -6.51
C TYR A 65 -2.97 2.27 -7.09
N LEU A 66 -3.72 3.18 -7.71
CA LEU A 66 -3.20 4.51 -8.02
C LEU A 66 -2.92 5.22 -6.69
N LEU A 67 -1.76 5.87 -6.60
CA LEU A 67 -1.37 6.56 -5.37
C LEU A 67 -2.39 7.65 -4.99
N ASP A 68 -3.01 8.28 -5.97
CA ASP A 68 -4.03 9.33 -5.80
C ASP A 68 -5.35 8.79 -5.21
N ASP A 69 -5.65 7.51 -5.45
CA ASP A 69 -6.83 6.83 -4.92
C ASP A 69 -6.64 6.31 -3.49
N LEU A 70 -5.44 6.47 -2.93
CA LEU A 70 -5.15 6.06 -1.57
C LEU A 70 -5.34 7.22 -0.62
N GLU A 71 -6.01 6.96 0.49
CA GLU A 71 -5.90 7.80 1.67
C GLU A 71 -4.64 7.41 2.43
N LEU A 72 -3.67 8.32 2.46
CA LEU A 72 -2.38 8.12 3.13
C LEU A 72 -2.46 8.71 4.52
N ASP A 73 -2.14 7.90 5.52
CA ASP A 73 -1.95 8.36 6.88
C ASP A 73 -0.46 8.25 7.23
N GLU A 74 0.25 9.36 7.01
CA GLU A 74 1.69 9.48 7.30
C GLU A 74 1.99 9.62 8.80
N SER A 75 0.96 9.91 9.62
CA SER A 75 1.05 10.04 11.08
C SER A 75 0.83 8.70 11.79
N ALA A 76 0.20 7.73 11.13
CA ALA A 76 0.08 6.38 11.60
C ALA A 76 1.46 5.72 11.79
N GLN A 77 1.53 4.78 12.75
CA GLN A 77 2.74 3.99 12.98
C GLN A 77 3.19 3.35 11.67
N ARG A 78 4.37 3.76 11.21
CA ARG A 78 4.95 3.23 9.97
C ARG A 78 5.31 1.76 10.18
N GLY A 79 4.88 0.92 9.26
CA GLY A 79 5.15 -0.51 9.30
C GLY A 79 4.78 -1.17 7.98
N THR A 80 5.38 -2.31 7.68
CA THR A 80 4.90 -3.21 6.62
C THR A 80 4.42 -4.50 7.27
N PHE A 81 3.62 -5.30 6.58
CA PHE A 81 3.18 -6.61 7.10
C PHE A 81 4.35 -7.56 7.45
N HIS A 82 5.58 -7.27 7.01
CA HIS A 82 6.80 -7.98 7.43
C HIS A 82 7.26 -7.61 8.85
N ASP A 83 6.86 -6.47 9.38
CA ASP A 83 7.30 -5.96 10.70
C ASP A 83 6.58 -6.66 11.87
N ARG A 84 5.32 -7.08 11.63
CA ARG A 84 4.51 -7.81 12.62
C ARG A 84 5.07 -9.18 13.00
N GLU A 85 5.93 -9.79 12.17
CA GLU A 85 6.57 -11.07 12.51
C GLU A 85 7.78 -10.92 13.45
N GLY A 86 8.26 -9.69 13.67
CA GLY A 86 9.39 -9.41 14.58
C GLY A 86 8.99 -9.03 16.01
N SER A 87 7.73 -8.71 16.26
CA SER A 87 7.23 -8.34 17.60
C SER A 87 6.75 -9.57 18.38
N GLY A 88 7.63 -10.58 18.48
CA GLY A 88 7.49 -11.73 19.36
C GLY A 88 8.56 -11.77 20.47
N ALA A 89 9.28 -10.67 20.68
CA ALA A 89 10.31 -10.58 21.71
C ALA A 89 10.16 -9.28 22.50
N ALA A 90 9.33 -9.31 23.54
CA ALA A 90 9.61 -8.74 24.88
C ALA A 90 8.31 -8.65 25.69
N GLY A 91 8.25 -9.38 26.81
CA GLY A 91 7.49 -8.93 27.96
C GLY A 91 6.60 -9.97 28.64
N ALA A 92 7.17 -10.58 29.69
CA ALA A 92 6.54 -11.13 30.90
C ALA A 92 5.65 -12.38 30.71
N GLU A 93 5.83 -13.47 31.46
CA GLU A 93 6.13 -13.61 32.88
C GLU A 93 7.06 -14.80 33.19
#